data_AF-A0AAE8Q3Q6-F1
#
_entry.id   AF-A0AAE8Q3Q6-F1
#
_cell.length_a   1.000
_cell.length_b   1.000
_cell.length_c   1.000
_cell.angle_alpha   90.00
_cell.angle_beta   90.00
_cell.angle_gamma   90.00
#
_symmetry.space_group_name_H-M   'P 1'
#
loop_
_entity.id
_entity.type
_entity.pdbx_description
1 polymer ?
#
loop_
_entity_poly.entity_id
_entity_poly.type
_entity_poly.pdbx_seq_one_letter_code
_entity_poly.pdbx_strand_id
1 'polypeptide(L)' 'MGALSFWHLAIVTLVVLVLFGRGRLSALMGDVGKGLRTFRRELFGTQRSIEDTERRMKKDKFRL' A
#
# COMPACT_ATOMS: atom_id res chain seq x y z
N MET A 1 2.25 29.63 -13.79
CA MET A 1 1.79 28.52 -14.67
C MET A 1 1.28 27.41 -13.75
N GLY A 2 0.06 27.58 -13.23
CA GLY A 2 -0.49 26.83 -12.10
C GLY A 2 -0.69 25.36 -12.44
N ALA A 3 0.26 24.54 -12.01
CA ALA A 3 0.15 23.10 -12.07
C ALA A 3 -1.16 22.66 -11.40
N LEU A 4 -2.03 22.01 -12.17
CA LEU A 4 -2.99 21.04 -11.66
C LEU A 4 -3.96 21.62 -10.61
N SER A 5 -4.75 22.61 -11.01
CA SER A 5 -5.92 23.02 -10.27
C SER A 5 -6.74 21.77 -9.86
N PHE A 6 -7.16 21.72 -8.60
CA PHE A 6 -7.99 20.64 -8.03
C PHE A 6 -9.18 20.26 -8.93
N TRP A 7 -9.69 21.25 -9.69
CA TRP A 7 -10.73 21.08 -10.70
C TRP A 7 -10.36 20.10 -11.83
N HIS A 8 -9.11 20.11 -12.28
CA HIS A 8 -8.62 19.21 -13.32
C HIS A 8 -8.56 17.76 -12.81
N LEU A 9 -8.09 17.56 -11.57
CA LEU A 9 -8.02 16.24 -10.96
C LEU A 9 -9.42 15.62 -10.77
N ALA A 10 -10.39 16.42 -10.36
CA ALA A 10 -11.79 16.00 -10.22
C ALA A 10 -12.40 15.56 -11.57
N ILE A 11 -12.19 16.35 -12.63
CA ILE A 11 -12.69 16.04 -13.97
C ILE A 11 -12.02 14.78 -14.53
N VAL A 12 -10.70 14.66 -14.41
CA VAL A 12 -9.96 13.48 -14.89
C VAL A 12 -10.45 12.20 -14.19
N THR A 13 -10.67 12.26 -12.87
CA THR A 13 -11.19 11.12 -12.11
C THR A 13 -12.59 10.71 -12.58
N LEU A 14 -13.46 11.69 -12.86
CA LEU A 14 -14.80 11.43 -13.39
C LEU A 14 -14.75 10.77 -14.77
N VAL A 15 -13.93 11.29 -15.69
CA VAL A 15 -13.78 10.74 -17.04
C VAL A 15 -13.24 9.32 -17.01
N VAL A 16 -12.22 9.05 -16.20
CA VAL A 16 -11.65 7.69 -16.04
C VAL A 16 -12.70 6.73 -15.47
N LEU A 17 -13.50 7.15 -14.49
CA LEU A 17 -14.55 6.31 -13.91
C LEU A 17 -15.64 5.95 -14.94
N VAL A 18 -15.99 6.88 -15.83
CA VAL A 18 -16.95 6.66 -16.93
C VAL A 18 -16.37 5.76 -18.02
N LEU A 19 -15.12 6.00 -18.47
CA LEU A 19 -14.48 5.20 -19.53
C LEU A 19 -14.19 3.76 -19.10
N PHE A 20 -13.64 3.58 -17.90
CA PHE A 20 -13.28 2.26 -17.40
C PHE A 20 -14.49 1.53 -16.78
N GLY A 21 -15.49 2.27 -16.30
CA GLY A 21 -16.66 1.72 -15.64
C GLY A 21 -16.37 1.15 -14.24
N ARG A 22 -17.42 1.06 -13.40
CA ARG A 22 -17.34 0.60 -12.00
C ARG A 22 -16.75 -0.81 -11.82
N GLY A 23 -16.96 -1.70 -12.80
CA GLY A 23 -16.54 -3.11 -12.70
C GLY A 23 -15.05 -3.35 -12.95
N ARG A 24 -14.44 -2.67 -13.93
CA ARG A 24 -13.03 -2.88 -14.29
C ARG A 24 -12.07 -2.28 -13.26
N LEU A 25 -12.40 -1.09 -12.73
CA LEU A 25 -11.57 -0.42 -11.71
C LEU A 25 -11.42 -1.26 -10.44
N SER A 26 -12.49 -1.89 -9.96
CA SER A 26 -12.47 -2.63 -8.69
C SER A 26 -11.66 -3.93 -8.78
N ALA A 27 -11.71 -4.63 -9.92
CA ALA A 27 -10.89 -5.82 -10.16
C ALA A 27 -9.39 -5.46 -10.25
N LEU A 28 -9.05 -4.44 -11.06
CA LEU A 28 -7.67 -3.99 -11.23
C LEU A 28 -7.08 -3.43 -9.92
N MET A 29 -7.87 -2.66 -9.16
CA MET A 29 -7.44 -2.12 -7.87
C MET A 29 -7.29 -3.23 -6.80
N GLY A 30 -8.04 -4.32 -6.92
CA GLY A 30 -7.86 -5.52 -6.09
C GLY A 30 -6.51 -6.22 -6.35
N ASP A 31 -6.14 -6.40 -7.61
CA ASP A 31 -4.88 -7.05 -7.99
C ASP A 31 -3.66 -6.16 -7.71
N VAL A 32 -3.77 -4.85 -8.02
CA VAL A 32 -2.76 -3.85 -7.66
C VAL A 32 -2.64 -3.71 -6.13
N GLY A 33 -3.76 -3.75 -5.40
CA GLY A 33 -3.78 -3.67 -3.95
C GLY A 33 -3.11 -4.88 -3.26
N LYS A 34 -3.27 -6.09 -3.82
CA LYS A 34 -2.53 -7.27 -3.36
C LYS A 34 -1.03 -7.13 -3.64
N GLY A 35 -0.64 -6.69 -4.84
CA GLY A 35 0.75 -6.43 -5.21
C GLY A 35 1.44 -5.41 -4.30
N LEU A 36 0.81 -4.24 -4.08
CA LEU A 36 1.31 -3.22 -3.18
C LEU A 36 1.34 -3.67 -1.71
N ARG A 37 0.38 -4.50 -1.26
CA ARG A 37 0.36 -5.02 0.11
C ARG A 37 1.47 -6.03 0.36
N THR A 38 1.79 -6.88 -0.62
CA THR A 38 2.94 -7.79 -0.55
C THR A 38 4.24 -6.99 -0.53
N PHE A 39 4.40 -6.00 -1.42
CA PHE A 39 5.55 -5.09 -1.41
C PHE A 39 5.72 -4.37 -0.07
N ARG A 40 4.62 -3.84 0.49
CA ARG A 40 4.64 -3.23 1.83
C ARG A 40 4.97 -4.25 2.91
N ARG A 41 4.44 -5.47 2.86
CA ARG A 41 4.78 -6.53 3.82
C ARG A 41 6.23 -6.96 3.71
N GLU A 42 6.84 -6.96 2.53
CA GLU A 42 8.24 -7.33 2.36
C GLU A 42 9.16 -6.21 2.85
N LEU A 43 8.91 -4.96 2.45
CA LEU A 43 9.67 -3.79 2.89
C LEU A 43 9.58 -3.55 4.40
N PHE A 44 8.37 -3.60 4.96
CA PHE A 44 8.14 -3.34 6.40
C PHE A 44 8.20 -4.61 7.26
N GLY A 45 8.05 -5.80 6.67
CA GLY A 45 8.22 -7.08 7.35
C GLY A 45 9.68 -7.41 7.59
N THR A 46 10.58 -6.94 6.72
CA THR A 46 12.02 -6.91 7.02
C THR A 46 12.28 -6.12 8.29
N GLN A 47 11.63 -4.97 8.48
CA GLN A 47 11.79 -4.14 9.68
C GLN A 47 11.16 -4.79 10.93
N ARG A 48 9.98 -5.41 10.81
CA ARG A 48 9.33 -6.12 11.92
C ARG A 48 10.06 -7.39 12.34
N SER A 49 10.68 -8.12 11.41
CA SER A 49 11.42 -9.34 11.73
C SER A 49 12.71 -9.04 12.49
N ILE A 50 13.33 -7.87 12.25
CA ILE A 50 14.49 -7.39 13.01
C ILE A 50 14.05 -7.10 14.47
N GLU A 51 12.91 -6.44 14.67
CA GLU A 51 12.42 -6.09 16.02
C GLU A 51 11.83 -7.29 16.80
N ASP A 52 11.14 -8.23 16.14
CA ASP A 52 10.64 -9.45 16.78
C ASP A 52 11.79 -10.41 17.16
N THR A 53 12.83 -10.52 16.33
CA THR A 53 14.02 -11.35 16.63
C THR A 53 14.81 -10.76 17.82
N GLU A 54 14.93 -9.44 17.89
CA GLU A 54 15.63 -8.76 18.99
C GLU A 54 14.86 -8.87 20.32
N ARG A 55 13.53 -8.73 20.28
CA ARG A 55 12.67 -8.96 21.47
C ARG A 55 12.71 -10.41 21.96
N ARG A 56 12.87 -11.39 21.05
CA ARG A 56 13.03 -12.80 21.40
C ARG A 56 14.37 -13.05 22.10
N MET A 57 15.48 -12.54 21.57
CA MET A 57 16.80 -12.67 22.21
C MET A 57 16.86 -12.02 23.61
N LYS A 58 16.21 -10.88 23.81
CA LYS A 58 16.21 -10.20 25.11
C LYS A 58 15.41 -10.97 26.16
N LYS A 59 14.35 -11.68 25.76
CA LYS A 59 13.50 -12.45 26.66
C LYS A 59 14.16 -13.75 27.13
N ASP A 60 14.91 -14.41 26.25
CA ASP A 60 15.62 -15.64 26.61
C ASP A 60 16.87 -15.35 27.47
N LYS A 61 17.58 -14.26 27.19
CA LYS A 61 18.73 -13.83 28.01
C LYS A 61 18.35 -13.30 29.40
N PHE A 62 17.11 -12.87 29.58
CA PHE A 62 16.59 -12.40 30.88
C PHE A 62 15.93 -13.53 31.69
N ARG A 63 15.72 -14.70 31.07
CA ARG A 63 15.16 -15.90 31.71
C ARG A 63 16.21 -16.93 32.12
N LEU A 64 17.48 -16.64 31.84
CA LEU A 64 18.67 -17.34 32.31
C LEU A 64 19.35 -16.49 33.38
#